data_AF-A0A970JHJ9-F1
#
_entry.id   AF-A0A970JHJ9-F1
#
_cell.length_a   1.000
_cell.length_b   1.000
_cell.length_c   1.000
_cell.angle_alpha   90.00
_cell.angle_beta   90.00
_cell.angle_gamma   90.00
#
_symmetry.space_group_name_H-M   'P 1'
#
loop_
_entity.id
_entity.type
_entity.pdbx_description
1 polymer ?
#
loop_
_entity_poly.entity_id
_entity_poly.type
_entity_poly.pdbx_seq_one_letter_code
_entity_poly.pdbx_strand_id
1 'polypeptide(L)'
;MQVSTHEIKERLYSDFPNIYRAFGGFVGSGKLWDLCLQAIEDEVLMSHIIFCNDIHQIPPVQTFLKVMEAEISWELTEMEKRSLGAFWGFVFKFVFMYGRQKSVTARVNTVQTATYFFGPPGPIEVIK
;
A
#
# COMPACT_ATOMS: atom_id res chain seq x y z
N MET A 1 7.43 16.56 -0.40
CA MET A 1 7.73 15.70 -1.55
C MET A 1 6.42 15.46 -2.25
N GLN A 2 6.32 15.93 -3.49
CA GLN A 2 5.19 15.68 -4.35
C GLN A 2 5.53 14.47 -5.23
N VAL A 3 4.63 13.51 -5.33
CA VAL A 3 4.78 12.32 -6.16
C VAL A 3 3.51 12.17 -6.98
N SER A 4 3.66 12.04 -8.30
CA SER A 4 2.48 11.89 -9.15
C SER A 4 1.92 10.48 -9.09
N THR A 5 0.60 10.33 -9.27
CA THR A 5 -0.04 9.01 -9.40
C THR A 5 0.58 8.21 -10.55
N HIS A 6 0.99 8.89 -11.62
CA HIS A 6 1.70 8.30 -12.76
C HIS A 6 3.06 7.72 -12.35
N GLU A 7 3.87 8.47 -11.60
CA GLU A 7 5.16 8.01 -11.09
C GLU A 7 5.01 6.79 -10.17
N ILE A 8 4.04 6.80 -9.25
CA ILE A 8 3.79 5.66 -8.36
C ILE A 8 3.49 4.39 -9.19
N LYS A 9 2.61 4.52 -10.19
CA LYS A 9 2.26 3.40 -11.08
C LYS A 9 3.44 2.92 -11.90
N GLU A 10 4.19 3.82 -12.53
CA GLU A 10 5.36 3.48 -13.32
C GLU A 10 6.32 2.61 -12.50
N ARG A 11 6.61 3.03 -11.27
CA ARG A 11 7.49 2.30 -10.35
C ARG A 11 6.90 0.98 -9.85
N LEU A 12 5.57 0.90 -9.69
CA LEU A 12 4.88 -0.36 -9.37
C LEU A 12 4.97 -1.38 -10.52
N TYR A 13 5.06 -0.95 -11.78
CA TYR A 13 5.25 -1.86 -12.91
C TYR A 13 6.73 -2.17 -13.17
N SER A 14 7.63 -1.21 -12.98
CA SER A 14 9.06 -1.36 -13.29
C SER A 14 9.90 -1.92 -12.14
N ASP A 15 9.80 -1.33 -10.94
CA ASP A 15 10.70 -1.61 -9.81
C ASP A 15 10.15 -2.69 -8.87
N PHE A 16 8.84 -2.67 -8.59
CA PHE A 16 8.21 -3.60 -7.64
C PHE A 16 8.53 -5.08 -7.92
N PRO A 17 8.36 -5.63 -9.14
CA PRO A 17 8.67 -7.04 -9.39
C PRO A 17 10.17 -7.34 -9.25
N ASN A 18 11.04 -6.34 -9.37
CA ASN A 18 12.48 -6.49 -9.20
C ASN A 18 12.92 -6.48 -7.72
N ILE A 19 12.31 -5.63 -6.91
CA ILE A 19 12.58 -5.51 -5.47
C ILE A 19 11.87 -6.62 -4.68
N TYR A 20 10.61 -6.85 -4.98
CA TYR A 20 9.73 -7.84 -4.35
C TYR A 20 9.52 -9.06 -5.26
N ARG A 21 10.63 -9.69 -5.70
CA ARG A 21 10.61 -10.79 -6.70
C ARG A 21 9.61 -11.91 -6.42
N ALA A 22 9.47 -12.32 -5.16
CA ALA A 22 8.52 -13.36 -4.75
C ALA A 22 7.04 -12.99 -5.00
N PHE A 23 6.76 -11.70 -5.17
CA PHE A 23 5.44 -11.13 -5.41
C PHE A 23 5.31 -10.53 -6.82
N GLY A 24 6.27 -10.78 -7.73
CA GLY A 24 6.22 -10.25 -9.10
C GLY A 24 4.96 -10.69 -9.86
N GLY A 25 4.46 -11.90 -9.58
CA GLY A 25 3.19 -12.41 -10.14
C GLY A 25 1.93 -11.69 -9.64
N PHE A 26 2.04 -10.78 -8.67
CA PHE A 26 0.93 -9.93 -8.24
C PHE A 26 0.66 -8.77 -9.20
N VAL A 27 1.67 -8.35 -9.97
CA VAL A 27 1.51 -7.27 -10.97
C VAL A 27 0.53 -7.71 -12.04
N GLY A 28 -0.59 -6.99 -12.16
CA GLY A 28 -1.64 -7.33 -13.13
C GLY A 28 -2.38 -8.63 -12.83
N SER A 29 -2.39 -9.11 -11.58
CA SER A 29 -3.01 -10.40 -11.22
C SER A 29 -4.55 -10.38 -11.13
N GLY A 30 -5.19 -9.28 -11.52
CA GLY A 30 -6.64 -9.11 -11.52
C GLY A 30 -7.16 -8.24 -10.37
N LYS A 31 -8.39 -8.52 -9.90
CA LYS A 31 -9.20 -7.60 -9.11
C LYS A 31 -8.48 -6.97 -7.91
N LEU A 32 -7.71 -7.74 -7.13
CA LEU A 32 -7.02 -7.18 -5.96
C LEU A 32 -5.93 -6.16 -6.34
N TRP A 33 -5.19 -6.43 -7.41
CA TRP A 33 -4.22 -5.49 -7.97
C TRP A 33 -4.92 -4.23 -8.48
N ASP A 34 -6.03 -4.39 -9.19
CA ASP A 34 -6.80 -3.27 -9.75
C ASP A 34 -7.33 -2.35 -8.65
N LEU A 35 -7.84 -2.91 -7.54
CA LEU A 35 -8.28 -2.15 -6.36
C LEU A 35 -7.12 -1.37 -5.72
N CYS A 36 -5.93 -1.97 -5.63
CA CYS A 36 -4.74 -1.26 -5.15
C CYS A 36 -4.40 -0.08 -6.06
N LEU A 37 -4.44 -0.24 -7.38
CA LEU A 37 -4.18 0.84 -8.33
C LEU A 37 -5.25 1.94 -8.27
N GLN A 38 -6.53 1.58 -8.14
CA GLN A 38 -7.61 2.55 -7.93
C GLN A 38 -7.37 3.38 -6.67
N ALA A 39 -6.90 2.75 -5.58
CA ALA A 39 -6.54 3.49 -4.38
C ALA A 39 -5.37 4.46 -4.59
N ILE A 40 -4.37 4.10 -5.40
CA ILE A 40 -3.26 4.99 -5.78
C ILE A 40 -3.74 6.18 -6.63
N GLU A 41 -4.71 5.97 -7.52
CA GLU A 41 -5.26 7.00 -8.42
C GLU A 41 -6.12 8.04 -7.70
N ASP A 42 -6.66 7.70 -6.54
CA ASP A 42 -7.45 8.60 -5.71
C ASP A 42 -6.55 9.37 -4.74
N GLU A 43 -6.18 10.60 -5.13
CA GLU A 43 -5.36 11.52 -4.32
C GLU A 43 -5.94 11.75 -2.92
N VAL A 44 -7.27 11.83 -2.80
CA VAL A 44 -7.95 12.07 -1.52
C VAL A 44 -7.80 10.85 -0.63
N LEU A 45 -8.06 9.65 -1.15
CA LEU A 45 -7.85 8.41 -0.41
C LEU A 45 -6.38 8.23 -0.02
N MET A 46 -5.44 8.52 -0.92
CA MET A 46 -4.02 8.46 -0.61
C MET A 46 -3.62 9.42 0.51
N SER A 47 -4.16 10.64 0.52
CA SER A 47 -3.93 11.60 1.61
C SER A 47 -4.42 11.05 2.96
N HIS A 48 -5.58 10.37 2.98
CA HIS A 48 -6.11 9.73 4.19
C HIS A 48 -5.27 8.53 4.63
N ILE A 49 -4.81 7.69 3.70
CA ILE A 49 -3.94 6.54 4.01
C ILE A 49 -2.63 7.03 4.63
N ILE A 50 -2.01 8.07 4.05
CA ILE A 50 -0.78 8.69 4.55
C ILE A 50 -1.03 9.29 5.94
N PHE A 51 -2.11 10.05 6.13
CA PHE A 51 -2.45 10.64 7.43
C PHE A 51 -2.65 9.57 8.52
N CYS A 52 -3.39 8.50 8.21
CA CYS A 52 -3.60 7.36 9.11
C CYS A 52 -2.27 6.66 9.48
N ASN A 53 -1.38 6.50 8.52
CA ASN A 53 -0.05 5.94 8.75
C ASN A 53 0.80 6.86 9.65
N ASP A 54 0.85 8.15 9.34
CA ASP A 54 1.79 9.10 9.97
C ASP A 54 1.36 9.50 11.38
N ILE A 55 0.07 9.77 11.57
CA ILE A 55 -0.46 10.32 12.82
C ILE A 55 -0.97 9.22 13.73
N HIS A 56 -1.74 8.28 13.17
CA HIS A 56 -2.39 7.24 13.96
C HIS A 56 -1.60 5.94 14.03
N GLN A 57 -0.49 5.81 13.29
CA GLN A 57 0.32 4.60 13.21
C GLN A 57 -0.51 3.39 12.73
N ILE A 58 -1.52 3.66 11.91
CA ILE A 58 -2.37 2.63 11.29
C ILE A 58 -1.70 2.19 9.98
N PRO A 59 -1.35 0.90 9.82
CA PRO A 59 -0.76 0.38 8.59
C PRO A 59 -1.56 0.74 7.33
N PRO A 60 -0.91 1.09 6.20
CA PRO A 60 -1.60 1.42 4.96
C PRO A 60 -2.52 0.29 4.46
N VAL A 61 -2.07 -0.96 4.59
CA VAL A 61 -2.87 -2.17 4.30
C VAL A 61 -4.19 -2.16 5.07
N GLN A 62 -4.15 -1.73 6.34
CA GLN A 62 -5.32 -1.77 7.21
C GLN A 62 -6.35 -0.71 6.80
N THR A 63 -5.92 0.51 6.51
CA THR A 63 -6.80 1.56 6.01
C THR A 63 -7.39 1.16 4.66
N PHE A 64 -6.56 0.65 3.74
CA PHE A 64 -7.00 0.17 2.43
C PHE A 64 -8.09 -0.91 2.54
N LEU A 65 -7.86 -1.96 3.33
CA LEU A 65 -8.81 -3.06 3.47
C LEU A 65 -10.14 -2.63 4.10
N LYS A 66 -10.14 -1.63 4.99
CA LYS A 66 -11.37 -1.06 5.55
C LYS A 66 -12.16 -0.25 4.51
N VAL A 67 -11.47 0.51 3.68
CA VAL A 67 -12.12 1.30 2.61
C VAL A 67 -12.69 0.38 1.53
N MET A 68 -11.97 -0.68 1.19
CA MET A 68 -12.36 -1.64 0.15
C MET A 68 -13.22 -2.81 0.66
N GLU A 69 -13.76 -2.73 1.88
CA GLU A 69 -14.49 -3.85 2.51
C GLU A 69 -15.70 -4.31 1.68
N ALA A 70 -16.41 -3.38 1.03
CA ALA A 70 -17.53 -3.72 0.15
C ALA A 70 -17.09 -4.38 -1.17
N GLU A 71 -15.87 -4.10 -1.63
CA GLU A 71 -15.33 -4.61 -2.89
C GLU A 71 -14.60 -5.94 -2.74
N ILE A 72 -13.99 -6.17 -1.57
CA ILE A 72 -13.26 -7.39 -1.21
C ILE A 72 -14.19 -8.31 -0.41
N SER A 73 -15.13 -8.93 -1.12
CA SER A 73 -16.12 -9.85 -0.54
C SER A 73 -15.63 -11.29 -0.34
N TRP A 74 -14.38 -11.58 -0.74
CA TRP A 74 -13.77 -12.90 -0.57
C TRP A 74 -12.75 -12.91 0.56
N GLU A 75 -12.50 -14.10 1.12
CA GLU A 75 -11.40 -14.29 2.05
C GLU A 75 -10.09 -14.29 1.29
N LEU A 76 -9.19 -13.37 1.67
CA LEU A 76 -7.87 -13.28 1.07
C LEU A 76 -7.07 -14.55 1.35
N THR A 77 -6.42 -15.08 0.32
CA THR A 77 -5.42 -16.14 0.46
C THR A 77 -4.17 -15.63 1.17
N GLU A 78 -3.35 -16.54 1.72
CA GLU A 78 -2.07 -16.17 2.33
C GLU A 78 -1.12 -15.45 1.35
N MET A 79 -1.19 -15.79 0.06
CA MET A 79 -0.41 -15.09 -0.96
C MET A 79 -0.91 -13.66 -1.15
N GLU A 80 -2.22 -13.45 -1.29
CA GLU A 80 -2.81 -12.12 -1.43
C GLU A 80 -2.52 -11.21 -0.24
N LYS A 81 -2.63 -11.73 0.99
CA LYS A 81 -2.29 -10.96 2.22
C LYS A 81 -0.84 -10.48 2.19
N ARG A 82 0.09 -11.36 1.81
CA ARG A 82 1.52 -11.03 1.73
C ARG A 82 1.80 -10.08 0.57
N SER A 83 1.13 -10.24 -0.57
CA SER A 83 1.21 -9.35 -1.73
C SER A 83 0.72 -7.94 -1.41
N LEU A 84 -0.38 -7.78 -0.65
CA LEU A 84 -0.82 -6.48 -0.16
C LEU A 84 0.23 -5.82 0.73
N GLY A 85 0.80 -6.59 1.67
CA GLY A 85 1.89 -6.10 2.51
C GLY A 85 3.10 -5.65 1.70
N ALA A 86 3.48 -6.42 0.67
CA ALA A 86 4.57 -6.07 -0.24
C ALA A 86 4.25 -4.83 -1.09
N PHE A 87 3.04 -4.72 -1.64
CA PHE A 87 2.60 -3.58 -2.44
C PHE A 87 2.69 -2.28 -1.64
N TRP A 88 2.04 -2.22 -0.48
CA TRP A 88 2.04 -1.02 0.35
C TRP A 88 3.41 -0.75 0.98
N GLY A 89 4.15 -1.81 1.33
CA GLY A 89 5.54 -1.69 1.73
C GLY A 89 6.41 -1.09 0.64
N PHE A 90 6.17 -1.45 -0.61
CA PHE A 90 6.90 -0.89 -1.74
C PHE A 90 6.62 0.61 -1.90
N VAL A 91 5.35 0.98 -1.95
CA VAL A 91 4.92 2.37 -2.09
C VAL A 91 5.49 3.23 -0.97
N PHE A 92 5.32 2.83 0.29
CA PHE A 92 5.80 3.65 1.41
C PHE A 92 7.33 3.66 1.52
N LYS A 93 7.99 2.51 1.38
CA LYS A 93 9.45 2.44 1.60
C LYS A 93 10.26 2.99 0.44
N PHE A 94 9.87 2.68 -0.80
CA PHE A 94 10.69 2.98 -1.98
C PHE A 94 10.17 4.15 -2.79
N VAL A 95 8.85 4.35 -2.86
CA VAL A 95 8.27 5.50 -3.55
C VAL A 95 8.25 6.72 -2.65
N PHE A 96 7.71 6.59 -1.44
CA PHE A 96 7.64 7.70 -0.49
C PHE A 96 8.87 7.83 0.43
N MET A 97 9.84 6.93 0.28
CA MET A 97 11.14 6.98 0.97
C MET A 97 11.05 6.97 2.51
N TYR A 98 10.04 6.31 3.09
CA TYR A 98 9.98 6.15 4.53
C TYR A 98 11.14 5.27 5.03
N GLY A 99 11.98 5.84 5.91
CA GLY A 99 13.21 5.18 6.34
C GLY A 99 13.04 4.12 7.44
N ARG A 100 11.91 4.11 8.14
CA ARG A 100 11.65 3.20 9.27
C ARG A 100 10.26 2.58 9.17
N GLN A 101 10.07 1.47 9.87
CA GLN A 101 8.82 0.71 9.86
C GLN A 101 8.62 -0.05 11.16
N LYS A 102 7.36 -0.34 11.52
CA LYS A 102 7.02 -1.19 12.68
C LYS A 102 5.77 -2.01 12.39
N SER A 103 5.83 -3.30 12.68
CA SER A 103 4.69 -4.20 12.59
C SER A 103 3.80 -4.10 13.82
N VAL A 104 2.49 -4.09 13.60
CA VAL A 104 1.46 -4.05 14.64
C VAL A 104 0.35 -5.05 14.33
N THR A 105 -0.45 -5.37 15.34
CA THR A 105 -1.68 -6.14 15.15
C THR A 105 -2.73 -5.29 14.43
N ALA A 106 -3.27 -5.78 13.32
CA ALA A 106 -4.24 -5.06 12.48
C ALA A 106 -5.65 -5.64 12.57
N ARG A 107 -5.77 -6.99 12.59
CA ARG A 107 -7.03 -7.76 12.64
C ARG A 107 -8.11 -7.19 11.70
N VAL A 108 -7.83 -7.21 10.39
CA VAL A 108 -8.75 -6.74 9.34
C VAL A 108 -8.75 -7.75 8.20
N ASN A 109 -9.92 -8.13 7.69
CA ASN A 109 -10.07 -9.10 6.59
C ASN A 109 -9.08 -10.29 6.69
N THR A 110 -9.08 -10.95 7.86
CA THR A 110 -8.17 -12.06 8.24
C THR A 110 -6.66 -11.75 8.31
N VAL A 111 -6.21 -10.54 7.93
CA VAL A 111 -4.84 -10.05 8.14
C VAL A 111 -4.62 -9.77 9.62
N GLN A 112 -3.74 -10.57 10.24
CA GLN A 112 -3.45 -10.47 11.68
C GLN A 112 -2.50 -9.32 12.00
N THR A 113 -1.45 -9.15 11.18
CA THR A 113 -0.40 -8.15 11.39
C THR A 113 -0.16 -7.35 10.12
N ALA A 114 0.10 -6.06 10.27
CA ALA A 114 0.50 -5.19 9.16
C ALA A 114 1.52 -4.14 9.65
N THR A 115 2.15 -3.44 8.71
CA THR A 115 3.27 -2.54 8.99
C THR A 115 2.88 -1.10 8.72
N TYR A 116 3.12 -0.20 9.67
CA TYR A 116 3.14 1.25 9.42
C TYR A 116 4.58 1.72 9.25
N PHE A 117 4.75 2.84 8.56
CA PHE A 117 6.04 3.38 8.13
C PHE A 117 6.23 4.78 8.74
N PHE A 118 7.45 5.17 9.06
CA PHE A 118 7.72 6.49 9.65
C PHE A 118 9.11 7.02 9.30
N GLY A 119 9.28 8.33 9.46
CA GLY A 119 10.49 9.04 9.04
C GLY A 119 10.61 9.17 7.52
N PRO A 120 9.61 9.77 6.83
CA PRO A 120 9.79 10.22 5.45
C PRO A 120 10.77 11.40 5.39
N PRO A 121 11.39 11.68 4.23
CA PRO A 121 12.32 12.80 4.06
C PRO A 121 11.66 14.18 4.19
N GLY A 122 10.32 14.23 4.14
CA GLY A 122 9.50 15.43 4.33
C GLY A 122 8.02 15.10 4.19
N PRO A 123 7.12 16.10 4.25
CA PRO A 123 5.69 15.90 4.02
C PRO A 123 5.44 15.25 2.66
N ILE A 124 4.57 14.24 2.59
CA ILE A 124 4.23 13.55 1.34
C ILE A 124 2.91 14.09 0.82
N GLU A 125 2.88 14.41 -0.47
CA GLU A 125 1.69 14.86 -1.18
C GLU A 125 1.59 14.05 -2.49
N VAL A 126 0.47 13.37 -2.68
CA VAL A 126 0.18 12.64 -3.92
C VAL A 126 -0.63 13.56 -4.82
N ILE A 127 -0.17 13.75 -6.05
CA ILE A 127 -0.79 14.62 -7.05
C ILE A 127 -1.12 13.82 -8.30
N LYS A 128 -2.10 14.26 -9.09
CA LYS A 128 -2.43 13.60 -10.37
C LYS A 128 -1.29 13.59 -11.38
#